data_AF-A0AA96LSZ0-F1
#
_entry.id   AF-A0AA96LSZ0-F1
#
_cell.length_a   1.000
_cell.length_b   1.000
_cell.length_c   1.000
_cell.angle_alpha   90.00
_cell.angle_beta   90.00
_cell.angle_gamma   90.00
#
_symmetry.space_group_name_H-M   'P 1'
#
loop_
_entity.id
_entity.type
_entity.pdbx_description
1 polymer ?
#
loop_
_entity_poly.entity_id
_entity_poly.type
_entity_poly.pdbx_seq_one_letter_code
_entity_poly.pdbx_strand_id
1 'polypeptide(L)'
;MVIKRSGRSGDEAYGVQFLFKYRGKVYTDIFTVSMYRMTRKQWRDKGYEDSPSIVLYAGNGRLFAYYTPEEPPAEFFDNKSKDGFNKKYAKQLNLLRRMINDDVPKIAKTFKPANYKPRKIVKAR
;
A
#
# COMPACT_ATOMS: atom_id res chain seq x y z
N MET A 1 11.22 -5.17 -7.17
CA MET A 1 10.21 -5.08 -6.09
C MET A 1 10.42 -6.24 -5.13
N VAL A 2 10.32 -6.01 -3.83
CA VAL A 2 10.33 -7.05 -2.79
C VAL A 2 9.00 -7.02 -2.05
N ILE A 3 8.48 -8.16 -1.61
CA ILE A 3 7.20 -8.23 -0.90
C ILE A 3 7.48 -8.58 0.57
N LYS A 4 6.97 -7.76 1.49
CA LYS A 4 7.04 -8.01 2.94
C LYS A 4 5.62 -8.15 3.49
N ARG A 5 5.40 -9.16 4.32
CA ARG A 5 4.14 -9.33 5.06
C ARG A 5 4.32 -8.78 6.47
N SER A 6 3.36 -7.98 6.93
CA SER A 6 3.25 -7.55 8.32
C SER A 6 1.94 -8.08 8.91
N GLY A 7 1.98 -8.53 10.17
CA GLY A 7 0.82 -9.00 10.91
C GLY A 7 0.57 -8.14 12.14
N ARG A 8 -0.72 -7.84 12.38
CA ARG A 8 -1.31 -7.20 13.57
C ARG A 8 -0.59 -5.97 14.11
N SER A 9 -0.94 -4.81 13.57
CA SER A 9 -0.81 -3.54 14.29
C SER A 9 -2.05 -2.68 14.02
N GLY A 10 -2.82 -2.35 15.06
CA GLY A 10 -4.04 -1.53 14.95
C GLY A 10 -5.28 -2.26 14.41
N ASP A 11 -6.17 -1.50 13.76
CA ASP A 11 -7.43 -1.98 13.13
C ASP A 11 -7.20 -2.84 11.88
N GLU A 12 -5.98 -2.83 11.35
CA GLU A 12 -5.57 -3.62 10.20
C GLU A 12 -5.29 -5.08 10.61
N ALA A 13 -5.99 -6.02 9.97
CA ALA A 13 -5.81 -7.43 10.24
C ALA A 13 -4.54 -7.99 9.58
N TYR A 14 -4.19 -7.51 8.38
CA TYR A 14 -3.04 -7.96 7.60
C TYR A 14 -2.54 -6.86 6.64
N GLY A 15 -1.23 -6.70 6.54
CA GLY A 15 -0.58 -5.78 5.60
C GLY A 15 0.43 -6.47 4.69
N VAL A 16 0.48 -6.07 3.42
CA VAL A 16 1.47 -6.50 2.43
C VAL A 16 2.14 -5.27 1.84
N GLN A 17 3.43 -5.10 2.11
CA GLN A 17 4.24 -3.98 1.64
C GLN A 17 5.03 -4.39 0.40
N PHE A 18 5.00 -3.54 -0.62
CA PHE A 18 5.78 -3.70 -1.84
C PHE A 18 6.93 -2.70 -1.84
N LEU A 19 8.15 -3.21 -1.69
CA LEU A 19 9.35 -2.40 -1.49
C LEU A 19 10.11 -2.15 -2.78
N PHE A 20 10.58 -0.92 -2.95
CA PHE A 20 11.51 -0.51 -3.99
C PHE A 20 12.91 -1.00 -3.66
N LYS A 21 13.41 -1.91 -4.50
CA LYS A 21 14.77 -2.43 -4.44
C LYS A 21 15.47 -2.09 -5.75
N TYR A 22 16.65 -1.48 -5.65
CA TYR A 22 17.48 -1.14 -6.79
C TYR A 22 18.94 -1.45 -6.48
N ARG A 23 19.60 -2.19 -7.39
CA ARG A 23 21.02 -2.63 -7.26
C ARG A 23 21.37 -3.20 -5.88
N GLY A 24 20.52 -4.09 -5.36
CA GLY A 24 20.75 -4.77 -4.07
C GLY A 24 20.26 -4.00 -2.84
N LYS A 25 20.11 -2.67 -2.91
CA LYS A 25 19.61 -1.85 -1.81
C LYS A 25 18.09 -1.73 -1.84
N VAL A 26 17.45 -1.87 -0.68
CA VAL A 26 16.03 -1.56 -0.46
C VAL A 26 15.95 -0.12 0.03
N TYR A 27 15.11 0.69 -0.60
CA TYR A 27 15.04 2.14 -0.35
C TYR A 27 13.80 2.52 0.47
N THR A 28 12.62 2.15 0.00
CA THR A 28 11.32 2.49 0.64
C THR A 28 10.22 1.55 0.13
N ASP A 29 9.04 1.59 0.73
CA ASP A 29 7.82 1.05 0.13
C ASP A 29 7.38 1.88 -1.09
N ILE A 30 6.66 1.22 -1.99
CA ILE A 30 6.06 1.79 -3.21
C ILE A 30 4.55 1.86 -3.01
N PHE A 31 3.99 0.79 -2.46
CA PHE A 31 2.62 0.77 -1.98
C PHE A 31 2.46 -0.36 -0.97
N THR A 32 1.46 -0.21 -0.12
CA THR A 32 1.08 -1.21 0.87
C THR A 32 -0.38 -1.53 0.69
N VAL A 33 -0.71 -2.82 0.67
CA VAL A 33 -2.09 -3.31 0.64
C VAL A 33 -2.47 -3.82 2.03
N SER A 34 -3.54 -3.27 2.55
CA SER A 34 -4.03 -3.47 3.90
C SER A 34 -5.40 -4.11 3.88
N MET A 35 -5.62 -5.11 4.75
CA MET A 35 -6.91 -5.75 4.93
C MET A 35 -7.47 -5.48 6.32
N TYR A 36 -8.70 -5.01 6.36
CA TYR A 36 -9.45 -4.69 7.56
C TYR A 36 -10.64 -5.64 7.71
N ARG A 37 -10.97 -5.97 8.96
CA ARG A 37 -12.17 -6.76 9.31
C ARG A 37 -13.36 -5.84 9.57
N MET A 38 -13.75 -5.09 8.55
CA MET A 38 -14.87 -4.17 8.65
C MET A 38 -15.61 -4.03 7.31
N THR A 39 -16.82 -3.51 7.39
CA THR A 39 -17.63 -3.12 6.21
C THR A 39 -17.23 -1.72 5.72
N ARG A 40 -17.62 -1.38 4.49
CA ARG A 40 -17.43 -0.01 3.96
C ARG A 40 -18.21 1.04 4.75
N LYS A 41 -19.34 0.68 5.37
CA LYS A 41 -20.05 1.58 6.28
C LYS A 41 -19.20 1.90 7.50
N GLN A 42 -18.70 0.87 8.18
CA GLN A 42 -17.81 1.05 9.34
C GLN A 42 -16.53 1.81 9.01
N TRP A 43 -15.98 1.65 7.80
CA TRP A 43 -14.84 2.44 7.33
C TRP A 43 -15.13 3.93 7.32
N ARG A 44 -16.29 4.33 6.78
CA ARG A 44 -16.75 5.73 6.77
C ARG A 44 -17.05 6.23 8.17
N ASP A 45 -17.79 5.44 8.96
CA ASP A 45 -18.20 5.81 10.32
C ASP A 45 -16.98 6.02 11.24
N LYS A 46 -15.85 5.36 10.94
CA LYS A 46 -14.57 5.53 11.64
C LYS A 46 -13.70 6.67 11.09
N GLY A 47 -14.14 7.40 10.06
CA GLY A 47 -13.42 8.54 9.49
C GLY A 47 -12.25 8.17 8.57
N TYR A 48 -12.17 6.94 8.08
CA TYR A 48 -11.08 6.54 7.18
C TYR A 48 -11.24 7.07 5.74
N GLU A 49 -12.33 7.76 5.40
CA GLU A 49 -12.44 8.43 4.09
C GLU A 49 -11.45 9.59 3.93
N ASP A 50 -11.04 10.20 5.04
CA ASP A 50 -10.03 11.26 5.04
C ASP A 50 -8.59 10.70 5.05
N SER A 51 -8.43 9.38 5.12
CA SER A 51 -7.12 8.75 5.08
C SER A 51 -6.57 8.72 3.64
N PRO A 52 -5.24 8.73 3.45
CA PRO A 52 -4.63 8.57 2.12
C PRO A 52 -4.82 7.16 1.52
N SER A 53 -5.57 6.27 2.21
CA SER A 53 -5.81 4.90 1.77
C SER A 53 -6.97 4.83 0.78
N ILE A 54 -6.71 4.23 -0.37
CA ILE A 54 -7.69 4.04 -1.45
C ILE A 54 -8.27 2.64 -1.35
N VAL A 55 -9.60 2.53 -1.27
CA VAL A 55 -10.31 1.25 -1.18
C VAL A 55 -10.17 0.46 -2.49
N LEU A 56 -9.61 -0.75 -2.42
CA LEU A 56 -9.55 -1.73 -3.52
C LEU A 56 -10.83 -2.55 -3.61
N TYR A 57 -11.33 -3.03 -2.47
CA TYR A 57 -12.48 -3.93 -2.41
C TYR A 57 -13.14 -3.87 -1.04
N ALA A 58 -14.47 -3.98 -0.99
CA ALA A 58 -15.20 -4.19 0.25
C ALA A 58 -16.31 -5.23 0.04
N GLY A 59 -16.34 -6.24 0.89
CA GLY A 59 -17.34 -7.31 0.83
C GLY A 59 -17.11 -8.39 1.88
N ASN A 60 -18.16 -9.13 2.24
CA ASN A 60 -18.10 -10.24 3.20
C ASN A 60 -17.47 -9.85 4.56
N GLY A 61 -17.73 -8.63 5.05
CA GLY A 61 -17.17 -8.12 6.31
C GLY A 61 -15.67 -7.83 6.26
N ARG A 62 -15.08 -7.70 5.06
CA ARG A 62 -13.69 -7.34 4.84
C ARG A 62 -13.58 -6.15 3.91
N LEU A 63 -12.56 -5.35 4.14
CA LEU A 63 -12.19 -4.23 3.29
C LEU A 63 -10.70 -4.31 2.99
N PHE A 64 -10.33 -4.15 1.73
CA PHE A 64 -8.96 -4.03 1.28
C PHE A 64 -8.76 -2.61 0.80
N ALA A 65 -7.70 -1.96 1.27
CA ALA A 65 -7.28 -0.65 0.82
C ALA A 65 -5.78 -0.69 0.50
N TYR A 66 -5.30 0.26 -0.27
CA TYR A 66 -3.88 0.48 -0.46
C TYR A 66 -3.52 1.93 -0.22
N TYR A 67 -2.27 2.17 0.18
CA TYR A 67 -1.70 3.51 0.21
C TYR A 67 -0.35 3.49 -0.50
N THR A 68 0.05 4.64 -1.03
CA THR A 68 1.38 4.91 -1.59
C THR A 68 2.07 5.97 -0.72
N PRO A 69 3.38 5.87 -0.47
CA PRO A 69 4.08 6.91 0.26
C PRO A 69 4.11 8.20 -0.58
N GLU A 70 3.91 9.33 0.10
CA GLU A 70 3.86 10.65 -0.52
C GLU A 70 5.27 11.18 -0.84
N GLU A 71 6.25 10.83 0.00
CA GLU A 71 7.60 11.34 -0.10
C GLU A 71 8.62 10.25 -0.47
N PRO A 72 9.60 10.56 -1.35
CA PRO A 72 10.77 9.72 -1.56
C PRO A 72 11.61 9.55 -0.28
N PRO A 73 12.56 8.58 -0.26
CA PRO A 73 13.51 8.46 0.83
C PRO A 73 14.27 9.76 1.10
N ALA A 74 14.51 10.10 2.36
CA ALA A 74 15.24 11.30 2.77
C ALA A 74 16.61 11.44 2.05
N GLU A 75 17.29 10.32 1.80
CA GLU A 75 18.57 10.28 1.07
C GLU A 75 18.49 10.76 -0.39
N PHE A 76 17.29 10.88 -0.96
CA PHE A 76 17.09 11.39 -2.33
C PHE A 76 17.02 12.91 -2.36
N PHE A 77 16.93 13.57 -1.21
CA PHE A 77 16.93 15.02 -1.10
C PHE A 77 18.35 15.57 -0.94
N ASP A 78 18.56 16.79 -1.44
CA ASP A 78 19.78 17.56 -1.25
C ASP A 78 19.42 19.03 -1.05
N ASN A 79 19.60 19.51 0.18
CA ASN A 79 19.28 20.89 0.59
C ASN A 79 20.10 21.95 -0.17
N LYS A 80 21.19 21.56 -0.85
CA LYS A 80 22.02 22.46 -1.66
C LYS A 80 21.64 22.47 -3.14
N SER A 81 20.76 21.58 -3.57
CA SER A 81 20.29 21.51 -4.95
C SER A 81 19.14 22.48 -5.19
N LYS A 82 19.09 23.10 -6.38
CA LYS A 82 18.03 24.06 -6.75
C LYS A 82 16.64 23.42 -6.80
N ASP A 83 16.58 22.14 -7.12
CA ASP A 83 15.37 21.33 -7.25
C ASP A 83 15.06 20.50 -5.99
N GLY A 84 15.88 20.61 -4.94
CA GLY A 84 15.74 19.87 -3.69
C GLY A 84 16.11 18.38 -3.78
N PHE A 85 16.47 17.86 -4.96
CA PHE A 85 16.81 16.46 -5.18
C PHE A 85 18.29 16.21 -5.49
N ASN A 86 18.81 15.13 -4.92
CA ASN A 86 20.17 14.69 -5.15
C ASN A 86 20.30 14.01 -6.53
N LYS A 87 21.06 14.64 -7.44
CA LYS A 87 21.29 14.13 -8.81
C LYS A 87 21.85 12.71 -8.86
N LYS A 88 22.57 12.26 -7.83
CA LYS A 88 23.08 10.88 -7.71
C LYS A 88 21.95 9.83 -7.77
N TYR A 89 20.76 10.20 -7.30
CA TYR A 89 19.60 9.31 -7.22
C TYR A 89 18.55 9.60 -8.30
N ALA A 90 18.83 10.44 -9.29
CA ALA A 90 17.85 10.83 -10.32
C ALA A 90 17.22 9.63 -11.03
N LYS A 91 18.02 8.59 -11.35
CA LYS A 91 17.51 7.37 -11.99
C LYS A 91 16.59 6.58 -11.06
N GLN A 92 16.96 6.44 -9.79
CA GLN A 92 16.19 5.76 -8.76
C GLN A 92 14.87 6.49 -8.49
N LEU A 93 14.92 7.82 -8.39
CA LEU A 93 13.76 8.68 -8.20
C LEU A 93 12.78 8.57 -9.38
N ASN A 94 13.29 8.61 -10.62
CA ASN A 94 12.44 8.47 -11.80
C ASN A 94 11.79 7.08 -11.88
N LEU A 95 12.52 6.02 -11.54
CA LEU A 95 11.95 4.67 -11.45
C LEU A 95 10.88 4.59 -10.35
N LEU A 96 11.16 5.13 -9.16
CA LEU A 96 10.21 5.15 -8.06
C LEU A 96 8.92 5.90 -8.44
N ARG A 97 9.06 7.09 -9.04
CA ARG A 97 7.93 7.90 -9.54
C ARG A 97 7.09 7.14 -10.56
N ARG A 98 7.72 6.51 -11.55
CA ARG A 98 7.02 5.66 -12.53
C ARG A 98 6.28 4.51 -11.85
N MET A 99 6.92 3.83 -10.91
CA MET A 99 6.28 2.71 -10.22
C MET A 99 5.05 3.18 -9.43
N ILE A 100 5.16 4.26 -8.66
CA ILE A 100 4.06 4.81 -7.85
C ILE A 100 2.94 5.36 -8.73
N ASN A 101 3.26 6.17 -9.75
CA ASN A 101 2.26 6.91 -10.51
C ASN A 101 1.65 6.11 -11.67
N ASP A 102 2.44 5.25 -12.33
CA ASP A 102 1.99 4.53 -13.52
C ASP A 102 1.65 3.07 -13.22
N ASP A 103 2.49 2.39 -12.44
CA ASP A 103 2.37 0.94 -12.25
C ASP A 103 1.39 0.58 -11.12
N VAL A 104 1.44 1.26 -9.97
CA VAL A 104 0.53 0.99 -8.84
C VAL A 104 -0.94 1.11 -9.22
N PRO A 105 -1.42 2.18 -9.91
CA PRO A 105 -2.82 2.25 -10.31
C PRO A 105 -3.24 1.13 -11.25
N LYS A 106 -2.33 0.64 -12.11
CA LYS A 106 -2.61 -0.52 -12.98
C LYS A 106 -2.72 -1.81 -12.17
N ILE A 107 -1.83 -2.01 -11.19
CA ILE A 107 -1.88 -3.16 -10.27
C ILE A 107 -3.14 -3.11 -9.40
N ALA A 108 -3.52 -1.94 -8.89
CA ALA A 108 -4.73 -1.76 -8.11
C ALA A 108 -5.99 -2.17 -8.90
N LYS A 109 -6.06 -1.82 -10.19
CA LYS A 109 -7.16 -2.20 -11.09
C LYS A 109 -7.24 -3.71 -11.35
N THR A 110 -6.13 -4.43 -11.24
CA THR A 110 -6.12 -5.90 -11.45
C THR A 110 -6.49 -6.66 -10.17
N PHE A 111 -6.58 -5.97 -9.03
CA PHE A 111 -6.97 -6.57 -7.77
C PHE A 111 -8.39 -7.12 -7.86
N LYS A 112 -8.49 -8.44 -7.86
CA LYS A 112 -9.75 -9.17 -7.71
C LYS A 112 -9.66 -9.97 -6.41
N PRO A 113 -10.63 -9.83 -5.49
CA PRO A 113 -10.68 -10.75 -4.38
C PRO A 113 -10.83 -12.16 -4.96
N ALA A 114 -9.91 -13.07 -4.62
CA ALA A 114 -10.09 -14.48 -4.93
C ALA A 114 -11.48 -14.89 -4.43
N ASN A 115 -12.25 -15.66 -5.22
CA ASN A 115 -13.62 -16.09 -4.91
C ASN A 115 -13.69 -16.70 -3.50
N TYR A 116 -13.88 -15.84 -2.50
CA TYR A 116 -13.79 -16.20 -1.10
C TYR A 116 -15.17 -16.68 -0.68
N LYS A 117 -15.33 -18.00 -0.66
CA LYS A 117 -16.48 -18.60 0.03
C LYS A 117 -16.23 -18.50 1.53
N PRO A 118 -17.06 -17.77 2.31
CA PRO A 118 -16.90 -17.75 3.75
C PRO A 118 -16.97 -19.19 4.28
N ARG A 119 -15.97 -19.62 5.06
CA ARG A 119 -16.09 -20.86 5.84
C ARG A 119 -17.31 -20.68 6.74
N LYS A 120 -18.36 -21.48 6.53
CA LYS A 120 -19.52 -21.53 7.44
C LYS A 120 -18.96 -21.86 8.83
N ILE A 121 -19.13 -20.94 9.77
CA ILE A 121 -18.88 -21.23 11.17
C ILE A 121 -20.00 -22.19 11.57
N VAL A 122 -19.67 -23.49 11.66
CA VAL A 122 -20.57 -24.46 12.28
C VAL A 122 -20.58 -24.11 13.76
N LYS A 123 -21.67 -23.50 14.24
CA LYS A 123 -21.91 -23.42 15.68
C LYS A 123 -22.02 -24.86 16.18
N ALA A 124 -21.05 -25.30 16.97
CA ALA A 124 -21.21 -26.49 17.78
C ALA A 124 -22.44 -26.26 18.68
N ARG A 125 -23.41 -27.16 18.58
CA ARG A 125 -24.56 -27.23 19.48
C ARG A 125 -24.12 -27.75 20.83
#